data_AF-A0A842WC04-F1
#
_entry.id   AF-A0A842WC04-F1
#
_cell.length_a   1.000
_cell.length_b   1.000
_cell.length_c   1.000
_cell.angle_alpha   90.00
_cell.angle_beta   90.00
_cell.angle_gamma   90.00
#
_symmetry.space_group_name_H-M   'P 1'
#
loop_
_entity.id
_entity.type
_entity.pdbx_description
1 polymer ?
#
loop_
_entity_poly.entity_id
_entity_poly.type
_entity_poly.pdbx_seq_one_letter_code
_entity_poly.pdbx_strand_id
1 'polypeptide(L)'
;MGDAETEKQDMKEEDRNTKTDGKEVTNVEAPVNDEMGAVNVETPKTKDSKDDNIIAALAHGLVIVLPVIAPFIIWLVYKDRSRYIRFQSMQALVYQALVNIAFVVLWFIAVILSFVLIGLIIIPVILVVYFAAVVYGLYGAYKTFQGEDFRYPYVGDMVEKNC
;
A
#
# COMPACT_ATOMS: atom_id res chain seq x y z
N MET A 1 -4.02 -67.04 7.34
CA MET A 1 -5.25 -66.27 7.69
C MET A 1 -4.85 -64.98 8.39
N GLY A 2 -3.92 -64.23 7.80
CA GLY A 2 -3.39 -62.96 8.34
C GLY A 2 -2.94 -61.98 7.25
N ASP A 3 -3.27 -62.22 5.98
CA ASP A 3 -2.68 -61.50 4.84
C ASP A 3 -3.67 -60.53 4.16
N ALA A 4 -4.92 -60.44 4.64
CA ALA A 4 -5.97 -59.60 4.04
C ALA A 4 -6.32 -58.34 4.87
N GLU A 5 -5.79 -58.20 6.09
CA GLU A 5 -6.00 -57.01 6.93
C GLU A 5 -4.87 -55.98 6.80
N THR A 6 -3.64 -56.42 6.48
CA THR A 6 -2.47 -55.55 6.26
C THR A 6 -2.64 -54.69 5.00
N GLU A 7 -3.21 -55.24 3.93
CA GLU A 7 -3.45 -54.53 2.66
C GLU A 7 -4.50 -53.40 2.78
N LYS A 8 -5.43 -53.51 3.76
CA LYS A 8 -6.43 -52.46 4.02
C LYS A 8 -5.91 -51.32 4.89
N GLN A 9 -4.80 -51.52 5.59
CA GLN A 9 -4.14 -50.46 6.36
C GLN A 9 -3.19 -49.65 5.49
N ASP A 10 -2.46 -50.29 4.57
CA ASP A 10 -1.55 -49.59 3.64
C ASP A 10 -2.30 -48.67 2.67
N MET A 11 -3.46 -49.10 2.15
CA MET A 11 -4.23 -48.30 1.18
C MET A 11 -4.88 -47.04 1.80
N LYS A 12 -4.95 -46.93 3.13
CA LYS A 12 -5.56 -45.79 3.84
C LYS A 12 -4.55 -44.72 4.28
N GLU A 13 -3.26 -45.02 4.16
CA GLU A 13 -2.17 -44.12 4.53
C GLU A 13 -1.62 -43.33 3.34
N GLU A 14 -1.66 -43.92 2.13
CA GLU A 14 -1.23 -43.26 0.88
C GLU A 14 -2.11 -42.05 0.51
N ASP A 15 -3.41 -42.10 0.81
CA ASP A 15 -4.36 -41.01 0.51
C ASP A 15 -4.25 -39.80 1.47
N ARG A 16 -3.46 -39.90 2.55
CA ARG A 16 -3.27 -38.79 3.50
C ARG A 16 -2.06 -37.91 3.16
N ASN A 17 -1.13 -38.38 2.33
CA ASN A 17 0.13 -37.68 2.06
C ASN A 17 0.14 -36.85 0.76
N THR A 18 -0.97 -36.85 0.01
CA THR A 18 -1.08 -36.14 -1.29
C THR A 18 -1.60 -34.70 -1.17
N LYS A 19 -1.68 -34.13 0.05
CA LYS A 19 -2.21 -32.78 0.28
C LYS A 19 -1.19 -31.76 0.83
N THR A 20 0.09 -31.98 0.57
CA THR A 20 1.15 -30.99 0.77
C THR A 20 1.96 -30.88 -0.51
N ASP A 21 1.37 -30.27 -1.54
CA ASP A 21 2.09 -29.95 -2.77
C ASP A 21 2.11 -28.43 -2.99
N GLY A 22 3.34 -27.92 -3.10
CA GLY A 22 3.68 -26.57 -3.54
C GLY A 22 4.39 -25.70 -2.49
N LYS A 23 5.71 -25.64 -2.33
CA LYS A 23 6.86 -26.27 -3.00
C LYS A 23 8.09 -25.91 -2.15
N GLU A 24 8.71 -26.88 -1.51
CA GLU A 24 10.02 -26.73 -0.86
C GLU A 24 11.13 -26.94 -1.89
N VAL A 25 12.22 -26.20 -1.69
CA VAL A 25 13.51 -26.18 -2.40
C VAL A 25 13.96 -27.52 -2.99
N THR A 26 14.21 -27.55 -4.31
CA THR A 26 15.08 -28.56 -4.92
C THR A 26 16.28 -27.89 -5.59
N ASN A 27 17.42 -28.16 -4.97
CA ASN A 27 18.77 -27.96 -5.46
C ASN A 27 18.98 -28.80 -6.73
N VAL A 28 19.05 -28.17 -7.90
CA VAL A 28 19.50 -28.80 -9.14
C VAL A 28 20.88 -28.22 -9.44
N GLU A 29 21.92 -29.01 -9.17
CA GLU A 29 23.25 -28.75 -9.72
C GLU A 29 23.17 -28.86 -11.24
N ALA A 30 23.27 -27.73 -11.93
CA ALA A 30 23.37 -27.64 -13.38
C ALA A 30 24.85 -27.46 -13.79
N PRO A 31 25.29 -28.00 -14.96
CA PRO A 31 26.69 -27.96 -15.36
C PRO A 31 27.17 -26.52 -15.57
N VAL A 32 28.37 -26.23 -15.05
CA VAL A 32 29.09 -24.97 -15.21
C VAL A 32 29.40 -24.77 -16.69
N ASN A 33 28.64 -23.89 -17.34
CA ASN A 33 28.93 -23.39 -18.67
C ASN A 33 29.50 -21.98 -18.54
N ASP A 34 30.76 -21.84 -18.99
CA ASP A 34 31.66 -20.68 -18.86
C ASP A 34 31.32 -19.50 -19.81
N GLU A 35 30.04 -19.12 -19.90
CA GLU A 35 29.62 -17.92 -20.65
C GLU A 35 28.92 -16.93 -19.71
N MET A 36 29.69 -15.95 -19.22
CA MET A 36 29.21 -14.76 -18.52
C MET A 36 28.42 -13.85 -19.47
N GLY A 37 27.22 -14.27 -19.85
CA GLY A 37 26.14 -13.38 -20.27
C GLY A 37 25.32 -13.02 -19.03
N ALA A 38 25.14 -11.74 -18.75
CA ALA A 38 24.37 -11.25 -17.61
C ALA A 38 22.97 -11.91 -17.59
N VAL A 39 22.80 -12.93 -16.75
CA VAL A 39 21.49 -13.44 -16.39
C VAL A 39 20.85 -12.35 -15.54
N ASN A 40 20.10 -11.46 -16.20
CA ASN A 40 19.10 -10.65 -15.54
C ASN A 40 18.10 -11.63 -14.93
N VAL A 41 18.32 -11.97 -13.66
CA VAL A 41 17.29 -12.58 -12.82
C VAL A 41 16.21 -11.53 -12.70
N GLU A 42 15.29 -11.48 -13.66
CA GLU A 42 14.01 -10.82 -13.49
C GLU A 42 13.29 -11.59 -12.40
N THR A 43 13.48 -11.13 -11.16
CA THR A 43 12.73 -11.62 -10.01
C THR A 43 11.25 -11.56 -10.39
N PRO A 44 10.50 -12.66 -10.24
CA PRO A 44 9.09 -12.69 -10.62
C PRO A 44 8.40 -11.53 -9.89
N LYS A 45 7.67 -10.70 -10.65
CA LYS A 45 6.85 -9.59 -10.13
C LYS A 45 5.78 -10.17 -9.20
N THR A 46 6.15 -10.42 -7.95
CA THR A 46 5.27 -11.03 -6.97
C THR A 46 4.20 -10.03 -6.58
N LYS A 47 2.94 -10.39 -6.81
CA LYS A 47 1.73 -9.86 -6.18
C LYS A 47 2.04 -9.34 -4.77
N ASP A 48 1.70 -8.07 -4.51
CA ASP A 48 1.99 -7.28 -3.30
C ASP A 48 2.65 -8.03 -2.14
N SER A 49 3.91 -7.68 -1.84
CA SER A 49 4.49 -8.07 -0.55
C SER A 49 3.67 -7.41 0.56
N LYS A 50 3.39 -8.15 1.65
CA LYS A 50 2.74 -7.58 2.85
C LYS A 50 3.49 -6.34 3.35
N ASP A 51 4.80 -6.29 3.14
CA ASP A 51 5.63 -5.14 3.48
C ASP A 51 5.28 -3.91 2.64
N ASP A 52 5.02 -4.07 1.34
CA ASP A 52 4.64 -2.98 0.44
C ASP A 52 3.30 -2.36 0.85
N ASN A 53 2.35 -3.19 1.27
CA ASN A 53 1.05 -2.77 1.80
C ASN A 53 1.20 -1.93 3.07
N ILE A 54 2.10 -2.34 3.98
CA ILE A 54 2.40 -1.59 5.21
C ILE A 54 3.04 -0.25 4.87
N ILE A 55 4.02 -0.21 3.96
CA ILE A 55 4.68 1.04 3.56
C ILE A 55 3.69 1.99 2.87
N ALA A 56 2.81 1.47 2.00
CA ALA A 56 1.73 2.24 1.39
C ALA A 56 0.75 2.78 2.44
N ALA A 57 0.35 1.94 3.40
CA ALA A 57 -0.52 2.36 4.50
C ALA A 57 0.11 3.45 5.35
N LEU A 58 1.41 3.38 5.63
CA LEU A 58 2.15 4.41 6.36
C LEU A 58 2.16 5.74 5.60
N ALA A 59 2.26 5.72 4.27
CA ALA A 59 2.23 6.93 3.47
C ALA A 59 0.91 7.70 3.62
N HIS A 60 -0.22 7.00 3.74
CA HIS A 60 -1.53 7.61 4.00
C HIS A 60 -1.80 7.87 5.49
N GLY A 61 -1.32 7.00 6.38
CA GLY A 61 -1.60 7.05 7.82
C GLY A 61 -0.84 8.13 8.57
N LEU A 62 0.30 8.58 8.05
CA LEU A 62 1.10 9.66 8.66
C LEU A 62 0.54 11.08 8.44
N VAL A 63 -0.72 11.17 7.98
CA VAL A 63 -1.44 12.43 7.74
C VAL A 63 -1.53 13.37 8.94
N ILE A 64 -1.42 12.85 10.16
CA ILE A 64 -1.52 13.67 11.39
C ILE A 64 -0.15 14.25 11.78
N VAL A 65 0.94 13.50 11.60
CA VAL A 65 2.26 13.85 12.15
C VAL A 65 3.10 14.61 11.13
N LEU A 66 3.17 14.10 9.88
CA LEU A 66 4.01 14.65 8.82
C LEU A 66 3.30 14.52 7.47
N PRO A 67 2.16 15.21 7.25
CA PRO A 67 1.26 14.90 6.14
C PRO A 67 1.89 15.04 4.76
N VAL A 68 2.82 15.97 4.56
CA VAL A 68 3.47 16.14 3.25
C VAL A 68 4.83 15.45 3.24
N ILE A 69 5.57 15.57 4.34
CA ILE A 69 6.97 15.11 4.42
C ILE A 69 7.05 13.59 4.44
N ALA A 70 6.19 12.90 5.17
CA ALA A 70 6.21 11.44 5.25
C ALA A 70 5.97 10.75 3.89
N PRO A 71 4.85 11.02 3.17
CA PRO A 71 4.64 10.41 1.87
C PRO A 71 5.70 10.83 0.85
N PHE A 72 6.27 12.03 0.96
CA PHE A 72 7.37 12.47 0.10
C PHE A 72 8.65 11.65 0.30
N ILE A 73 9.06 11.45 1.55
CA ILE A 73 10.23 10.62 1.88
C ILE A 73 10.00 9.18 1.44
N ILE A 74 8.82 8.61 1.72
CA ILE A 74 8.48 7.24 1.30
C ILE A 74 8.54 7.13 -0.23
N TRP A 75 7.96 8.09 -0.95
CA TRP A 75 8.03 8.13 -2.40
C TRP A 75 9.48 8.17 -2.89
N LEU A 76 10.33 9.06 -2.37
CA LEU A 76 11.73 9.16 -2.78
C LEU A 76 12.53 7.86 -2.53
N VAL A 77 12.30 7.20 -1.40
CA VAL A 77 13.05 5.99 -1.01
C VAL A 77 12.58 4.74 -1.76
N TYR A 78 11.28 4.65 -2.06
CA TYR A 78 10.67 3.44 -2.62
C TYR A 78 10.22 3.56 -4.08
N LYS A 79 10.37 4.74 -4.73
CA LYS A 79 9.94 4.96 -6.13
C LYS A 79 10.52 3.96 -7.14
N ASP A 80 11.75 3.51 -6.91
CA ASP A 80 12.47 2.59 -7.80
C ASP A 80 12.36 1.13 -7.33
N ARG A 81 11.83 0.90 -6.12
CA ARG A 81 11.73 -0.43 -5.50
C ARG A 81 10.40 -1.11 -5.82
N SER A 82 9.28 -0.38 -5.72
CA SER A 82 7.95 -0.93 -5.93
C SER A 82 7.04 0.05 -6.65
N ARG A 83 6.38 -0.43 -7.72
CA ARG A 83 5.42 0.37 -8.49
C ARG A 83 4.17 0.69 -7.67
N TYR A 84 3.73 -0.23 -6.80
CA TYR A 84 2.58 -0.04 -5.93
C TYR A 84 2.87 1.06 -4.90
N ILE A 85 3.98 0.95 -4.17
CA ILE A 85 4.39 1.97 -3.19
C ILE A 85 4.57 3.33 -3.89
N ARG A 86 5.21 3.38 -5.06
CA ARG A 86 5.37 4.62 -5.84
C ARG A 86 4.02 5.29 -6.14
N PHE A 87 3.03 4.51 -6.58
CA PHE A 87 1.70 5.03 -6.91
C PHE A 87 0.95 5.51 -5.67
N GLN A 88 0.90 4.68 -4.62
CA GLN A 88 0.18 4.99 -3.38
C GLN A 88 0.79 6.17 -2.63
N SER A 89 2.12 6.22 -2.49
CA SER A 89 2.81 7.34 -1.85
C SER A 89 2.66 8.65 -2.62
N MET A 90 2.65 8.61 -3.96
CA MET A 90 2.40 9.82 -4.77
C MET A 90 0.96 10.31 -4.62
N GLN A 91 -0.02 9.39 -4.60
CA GLN A 91 -1.41 9.76 -4.32
C GLN A 91 -1.57 10.37 -2.93
N ALA A 92 -0.96 9.73 -1.92
CA ALA A 92 -0.97 10.20 -0.54
C ALA A 92 -0.35 11.60 -0.44
N LEU A 93 0.78 11.84 -1.11
CA LEU A 93 1.46 13.13 -1.17
C LEU A 93 0.54 14.21 -1.75
N VAL A 94 -0.02 13.98 -2.94
CA VAL A 94 -0.86 14.97 -3.62
C VAL A 94 -2.11 15.26 -2.81
N TYR A 95 -2.78 14.22 -2.29
CA TYR A 95 -3.95 14.39 -1.45
C TYR A 95 -3.64 15.22 -0.19
N GLN A 96 -2.59 14.85 0.54
CA GLN A 96 -2.21 15.53 1.78
C GLN A 96 -1.74 16.96 1.52
N ALA A 97 -1.02 17.21 0.44
CA ALA A 97 -0.64 18.57 0.04
C ALA A 97 -1.88 19.43 -0.27
N LEU A 98 -2.82 18.93 -1.07
CA LEU A 98 -4.05 19.65 -1.42
C LEU A 98 -4.90 19.98 -0.20
N VAL A 99 -5.14 18.99 0.68
CA VAL A 99 -5.93 19.18 1.91
C VAL A 99 -5.29 20.21 2.83
N ASN A 100 -3.96 20.15 3.02
CA ASN A 100 -3.26 21.10 3.89
C ASN A 100 -3.21 22.51 3.30
N ILE A 101 -2.95 22.66 2.00
CA ILE A 101 -2.98 23.98 1.34
C ILE A 101 -4.38 24.58 1.44
N ALA A 102 -5.43 23.82 1.13
CA ALA A 102 -6.81 24.28 1.24
C ALA A 102 -7.16 24.70 2.67
N PHE A 103 -6.75 23.90 3.67
CA PHE A 103 -6.96 24.23 5.08
C PHE A 103 -6.28 25.54 5.46
N VAL A 104 -5.00 25.72 5.11
CA VAL A 104 -4.25 26.94 5.42
C VAL A 104 -4.93 28.17 4.79
N VAL A 105 -5.29 28.11 3.50
CA VAL A 105 -5.97 29.21 2.81
C VAL A 105 -7.30 29.55 3.46
N LEU A 106 -8.16 28.54 3.71
CA LEU A 106 -9.46 28.74 4.34
C LEU A 106 -9.32 29.27 5.77
N TRP A 107 -8.31 28.80 6.51
CA TRP A 107 -8.02 29.27 7.86
C TRP A 107 -7.63 30.75 7.86
N PHE A 108 -6.73 31.17 6.98
CA PHE A 108 -6.36 32.57 6.84
C PHE A 108 -7.57 33.46 6.51
N ILE A 109 -8.42 33.03 5.57
CA ILE A 109 -9.66 33.75 5.23
C ILE A 109 -10.59 33.84 6.44
N ALA A 110 -10.77 32.74 7.19
CA ALA A 110 -11.64 32.70 8.35
C ALA A 110 -11.14 33.62 9.48
N VAL A 111 -9.82 33.69 9.73
CA VAL A 111 -9.24 34.62 10.70
C VAL A 111 -9.48 36.07 10.27
N ILE A 112 -9.30 36.40 8.98
CA ILE A 112 -9.57 37.76 8.47
C ILE A 112 -11.07 38.11 8.59
N LEU A 113 -11.97 37.17 8.30
CA LEU A 113 -13.42 37.38 8.44
C LEU A 113 -13.91 37.37 9.90
N SER A 114 -13.10 36.87 10.84
CA SER A 114 -13.45 36.83 12.26
C SER A 114 -13.60 38.24 12.86
N PHE A 115 -12.91 39.23 12.29
CA PHE A 115 -13.05 40.65 12.65
C PHE A 115 -14.46 41.20 12.40
N VAL A 116 -15.27 40.52 11.57
CA VAL A 116 -16.66 40.87 11.24
C VAL A 116 -17.66 39.92 11.93
N LEU A 117 -17.24 39.17 12.97
CA LEU A 117 -17.99 38.10 13.68
C LEU A 117 -18.40 36.88 12.81
N ILE A 118 -18.47 37.01 11.50
CA ILE A 118 -18.81 35.95 10.53
C ILE A 118 -17.77 34.82 10.56
N GLY A 119 -16.48 35.13 10.78
CA GLY A 119 -15.44 34.12 10.88
C GLY A 119 -15.66 33.11 12.01
N LEU A 120 -16.36 33.47 13.09
CA LEU A 120 -16.59 32.57 14.24
C LEU A 120 -17.48 31.37 13.87
N ILE A 121 -18.43 31.55 12.94
CA ILE A 121 -19.32 30.48 12.45
C ILE A 121 -18.61 29.60 11.42
N ILE A 122 -17.68 30.17 10.64
CA ILE A 122 -16.97 29.47 9.57
C ILE A 122 -15.89 28.53 10.13
N ILE A 123 -15.22 28.91 11.23
CA ILE A 123 -14.18 28.11 11.88
C ILE A 123 -14.63 26.66 12.19
N PRO A 124 -15.76 26.39 12.88
CA PRO A 124 -16.16 25.03 13.17
C PRO A 124 -16.46 24.22 11.91
N VAL A 125 -16.99 24.85 10.85
CA VAL A 125 -17.23 24.19 9.56
C VAL A 125 -15.91 23.74 8.92
N ILE A 126 -14.90 24.61 8.90
CA ILE A 126 -13.58 24.27 8.36
C ILE A 126 -12.97 23.09 9.13
N LEU A 127 -13.08 23.09 10.47
CA LEU A 127 -12.54 22.01 11.30
C LEU A 127 -13.24 20.67 11.03
N VAL A 128 -14.56 20.67 10.88
CA VAL A 128 -15.32 19.44 10.55
C VAL A 128 -14.93 18.91 9.17
N VAL A 129 -14.79 19.77 8.17
CA VAL A 129 -14.36 19.37 6.83
C VAL A 129 -12.93 18.83 6.84
N TYR A 130 -12.02 19.49 7.56
CA TYR A 130 -10.64 19.02 7.70
C TYR A 130 -10.57 17.67 8.40
N PHE A 131 -11.34 17.49 9.48
CA PHE A 131 -11.44 16.22 10.18
C PHE A 131 -11.95 15.10 9.26
N ALA A 132 -12.99 15.35 8.46
CA ALA A 132 -13.48 14.39 7.48
C ALA A 132 -12.41 14.02 6.44
N ALA A 133 -11.59 14.98 5.99
CA ALA A 133 -10.47 14.73 5.10
C ALA A 133 -9.39 13.85 5.76
N VAL A 134 -9.03 14.12 7.01
CA VAL A 134 -8.09 13.26 7.76
C VAL A 134 -8.63 11.83 7.87
N VAL A 135 -9.91 11.65 8.23
CA VAL A 135 -10.55 10.33 8.30
C VAL A 135 -10.52 9.62 6.95
N TYR A 136 -10.73 10.36 5.85
CA TYR A 136 -10.64 9.80 4.52
C TYR A 136 -9.22 9.37 4.14
N GLY A 137 -8.20 10.11 4.58
CA GLY A 137 -6.79 9.69 4.53
C GLY A 137 -6.53 8.39 5.28
N LEU A 138 -7.05 8.27 6.51
CA LEU A 138 -6.97 7.04 7.31
C LEU A 138 -7.70 5.87 6.65
N TYR A 139 -8.82 6.12 5.98
CA TYR A 139 -9.52 5.09 5.20
C TYR A 139 -8.66 4.59 4.03
N GLY A 140 -7.93 5.49 3.35
CA GLY A 140 -6.92 5.10 2.36
C GLY A 140 -5.81 4.24 2.93
N ALA A 141 -5.33 4.58 4.14
CA ALA A 141 -4.35 3.76 4.87
C ALA A 141 -4.90 2.36 5.21
N TYR A 142 -6.15 2.28 5.67
CA TYR A 142 -6.79 1.01 5.98
C TYR A 142 -6.98 0.10 4.76
N LYS A 143 -7.33 0.67 3.60
CA LYS A 143 -7.48 -0.09 2.36
C LYS A 143 -6.14 -0.57 1.81
N THR A 144 -5.14 0.30 1.77
CA THR A 144 -3.79 -0.08 1.34
C THR A 144 -3.15 -1.10 2.27
N PHE A 145 -3.44 -1.04 3.57
CA PHE A 145 -3.01 -2.06 4.54
C PHE A 145 -3.57 -3.46 4.24
N GLN A 146 -4.81 -3.55 3.73
CA GLN A 146 -5.41 -4.81 3.29
C GLN A 146 -4.88 -5.32 1.94
N GLY A 147 -4.01 -4.55 1.27
CA GLY A 147 -3.56 -4.85 -0.08
C GLY A 147 -4.59 -4.52 -1.16
N GLU A 148 -5.56 -3.67 -0.86
CA GLU A 148 -6.42 -3.10 -1.90
C GLU A 148 -5.73 -1.91 -2.57
N ASP A 149 -5.90 -1.80 -3.89
CA ASP A 149 -5.52 -0.61 -4.65
C ASP A 149 -6.46 0.55 -4.30
N PHE A 150 -6.10 1.31 -3.27
CA PHE A 150 -6.81 2.54 -2.97
C PHE A 150 -6.54 3.58 -4.05
N ARG A 151 -7.61 4.20 -4.54
CA ARG A 151 -7.54 5.30 -5.50
C ARG A 151 -8.46 6.43 -5.02
N TYR A 152 -7.86 7.60 -4.82
CA TYR A 152 -8.64 8.82 -4.62
C TYR A 152 -9.34 9.19 -5.94
N PRO A 153 -10.68 9.36 -5.98
CA PRO A 153 -11.43 9.57 -7.23
C PRO A 153 -10.93 10.75 -8.07
N TYR A 154 -10.44 11.83 -7.45
CA TYR A 154 -9.93 13.01 -8.15
C TYR A 154 -8.42 13.00 -8.40
N VAL A 155 -7.64 12.23 -7.62
CA VAL A 155 -6.17 12.22 -7.69
C VAL A 155 -5.66 11.02 -8.50
N GLY A 156 -6.39 9.89 -8.48
CA GLY A 156 -6.06 8.67 -9.23
C GLY A 156 -5.92 8.93 -10.73
N ASP A 157 -6.89 9.62 -11.32
CA ASP A 157 -6.92 9.92 -12.76
C ASP A 157 -5.81 10.89 -13.20
N MET A 158 -5.35 11.76 -12.31
CA MET A 158 -4.29 12.74 -12.60
C MET A 158 -2.91 12.10 -12.57
N VAL A 159 -2.70 11.14 -11.66
CA VAL A 159 -1.44 10.40 -11.54
C VAL A 159 -1.32 9.33 -12.64
N GLU A 160 -2.43 8.67 -13.01
CA GLU A 160 -2.44 7.65 -14.09
C GLU A 160 -2.13 8.23 -15.48
N LYS A 161 -2.41 9.51 -15.72
CA LYS A 161 -2.10 10.15 -17.01
C LYS A 161 -0.62 10.55 -17.17
N ASN A 162 0.14 10.59 -16.08
CA ASN A 162 1.53 11.10 -16.04
C ASN A 162 2.55 10.04 -15.57
N CYS A 163 2.18 8.76 -15.48
CA CYS A 163 3.05 7.63 -15.13
C CYS A 163 2.92 6.50 -16.15
#